data_AF-A0A6B0SRP3-F1
#
_entry.id   AF-A0A6B0SRP3-F1
#
_cell.length_a   1.000
_cell.length_b   1.000
_cell.length_c   1.000
_cell.angle_alpha   90.00
_cell.angle_beta   90.00
_cell.angle_gamma   90.00
#
_symmetry.space_group_name_H-M   'P 1'
#
loop_
_entity.id
_entity.type
_entity.pdbx_description
1 polymer ?
#
loop_
_entity_poly.entity_id
_entity_poly.type
_entity_poly.pdbx_seq_one_letter_code
_entity_poly.pdbx_strand_id
1 'polypeptide(L)' 'MEIDAEMRRMIAVSVGAVVVFIALLVAIGIQYTDGHNLSSVGAYYFVAAIGLFIALMAVAGVLLDRGE' A
#
# COMPACT_ATOMS: atom_id res chain seq x y z
N MET A 1 -24.11 1.32 -11.37
CA MET A 1 -23.58 -0.06 -11.48
C MET A 1 -24.10 -0.84 -10.27
N GLU A 2 -24.90 -1.87 -10.50
CA GLU A 2 -25.24 -2.89 -9.50
C GLU A 2 -24.01 -3.76 -9.27
N ILE A 3 -23.02 -3.20 -8.56
CA ILE A 3 -21.91 -3.98 -8.02
C ILE A 3 -22.43 -4.53 -6.70
N ASP A 4 -22.38 -5.86 -6.56
CA ASP A 4 -22.68 -6.55 -5.31
C ASP A 4 -21.92 -5.89 -4.16
N ALA A 5 -22.59 -5.64 -3.03
CA ALA A 5 -22.03 -4.83 -1.95
C ALA A 5 -20.67 -5.37 -1.46
N GLU A 6 -20.52 -6.68 -1.52
CA GLU A 6 -19.30 -7.44 -1.25
C GLU A 6 -18.17 -7.17 -2.25
N MET A 7 -18.44 -7.26 -3.55
CA MET A 7 -17.47 -6.93 -4.60
C MET A 7 -17.02 -5.46 -4.52
N ARG A 8 -17.93 -4.56 -4.10
CA ARG A 8 -17.62 -3.15 -3.87
C ARG A 8 -16.66 -2.96 -2.70
N ARG A 9 -16.81 -3.75 -1.64
CA ARG A 9 -15.94 -3.73 -0.45
C ARG A 9 -14.55 -4.26 -0.78
N MET A 10 -14.46 -5.33 -1.56
CA MET A 10 -13.18 -5.91 -2.00
C MET A 10 -12.34 -4.91 -2.82
N ILE A 11 -12.99 -4.24 -3.77
CA ILE A 11 -12.36 -3.19 -4.57
C ILE A 11 -11.95 -2.01 -3.68
N ALA A 12 -12.82 -1.55 -2.78
CA ALA A 12 -12.54 -0.42 -1.91
C ALA A 12 -11.33 -0.67 -0.99
N VAL A 13 -11.20 -1.87 -0.43
CA VAL A 13 -10.07 -2.26 0.43
C VAL A 13 -8.77 -2.28 -0.39
N SER A 14 -8.79 -2.89 -1.56
CA SER A 14 -7.61 -3.00 -2.43
C SER A 14 -7.14 -1.63 -2.92
N VAL A 15 -8.09 -0.78 -3.37
CA VAL A 15 -7.80 0.60 -3.77
C VAL A 15 -7.27 1.41 -2.58
N GLY A 16 -7.86 1.25 -1.40
CA GLY A 16 -7.38 1.88 -0.17
C GLY A 16 -5.93 1.51 0.16
N ALA A 17 -5.57 0.23 0.09
CA ALA A 17 -4.21 -0.24 0.32
C ALA A 17 -3.21 0.36 -0.68
N VAL A 18 -3.59 0.46 -1.96
CA VAL A 18 -2.76 1.08 -3.00
C VAL A 18 -2.56 2.58 -2.72
N VAL A 19 -3.60 3.30 -2.34
CA VAL A 19 -3.51 4.74 -2.02
C VAL A 19 -2.57 4.98 -0.83
N VAL A 20 -2.68 4.17 0.22
CA VAL A 20 -1.78 4.23 1.38
C VAL A 20 -0.33 3.96 0.96
N PHE A 21 -0.10 2.97 0.11
CA PHE A 21 1.24 2.65 -0.39
C PHE A 21 1.84 3.80 -1.20
N ILE A 22 1.08 4.41 -2.12
CA ILE A 22 1.53 5.56 -2.90
C ILE A 22 1.88 6.73 -1.97
N ALA A 23 1.03 7.03 -0.98
CA ALA A 23 1.29 8.09 -0.02
C ALA A 23 2.59 7.86 0.77
N LEU A 24 2.88 6.61 1.17
CA LEU A 24 4.13 6.24 1.82
C LEU A 24 5.34 6.45 0.89
N LEU A 25 5.25 6.05 -0.38
CA LEU A 25 6.34 6.26 -1.33
C LEU A 25 6.64 7.75 -1.55
N VAL A 26 5.59 8.56 -1.67
CA VAL A 26 5.72 10.02 -1.79
C VAL A 26 6.39 10.60 -0.55
N ALA A 27 5.95 10.20 0.65
CA ALA A 27 6.55 10.65 1.90
C ALA A 27 8.04 10.26 1.99
N ILE A 28 8.41 9.03 1.63
CA ILE A 28 9.80 8.58 1.60
C ILE A 28 10.61 9.41 0.60
N GLY A 29 10.06 9.65 -0.60
CA GLY A 29 10.71 10.47 -1.62
C GLY A 29 10.98 11.89 -1.14
N ILE A 30 10.02 12.53 -0.46
CA ILE A 30 10.19 13.89 0.06
C ILE A 30 11.21 13.93 1.21
N GLN A 31 11.20 12.93 2.09
CA GLN A 31 12.00 12.94 3.33
C GLN A 31 13.45 12.49 3.13
N TYR A 32 13.70 11.58 2.19
CA TYR A 32 14.98 10.88 2.03
C TYR A 32 15.64 11.06 0.67
N THR A 33 15.19 12.02 -0.15
CA THR A 33 15.89 12.40 -1.38
C THR A 33 16.90 13.51 -1.08
N ASP A 34 18.17 13.23 -1.36
CA ASP A 34 19.26 14.20 -1.31
C ASP A 34 19.59 14.65 -2.74
N GLY A 35 18.99 15.77 -3.16
CA GLY A 35 19.11 16.27 -4.52
C GLY A 35 18.33 15.43 -5.53
N HIS A 36 19.04 14.61 -6.33
CA HIS A 36 18.43 13.69 -7.31
C HIS A 36 18.62 12.21 -6.92
N ASN A 37 19.28 11.93 -5.81
CA ASN A 37 19.56 10.57 -5.36
C ASN A 37 18.77 10.26 -4.10
N LEU A 38 18.25 9.04 -4.04
CA LEU A 38 17.68 8.51 -2.80
C LEU A 38 18.84 8.23 -1.83
N SER A 39 18.74 8.74 -0.61
CA SER A 39 19.69 8.43 0.45
C SER A 39 19.72 6.93 0.73
N SER A 40 20.84 6.38 1.19
CA SER A 40 20.96 4.96 1.55
C SER A 40 19.90 4.54 2.56
N VAL A 41 19.56 5.42 3.51
CA VAL A 41 18.48 5.20 4.49
C VAL A 41 17.11 5.17 3.80
N GLY A 42 16.88 6.06 2.83
CA GLY A 42 15.67 6.08 2.02
C GLY A 42 15.45 4.79 1.22
N ALA A 43 16.53 4.19 0.72
CA ALA A 43 16.46 2.90 0.01
C ALA A 43 15.98 1.76 0.92
N TYR A 44 16.44 1.70 2.17
CA TYR A 44 15.93 0.71 3.14
C TYR A 44 14.44 0.92 3.44
N TYR A 45 14.01 2.17 3.64
CA TYR A 45 12.59 2.49 3.85
C TYR A 45 11.73 2.17 2.63
N PHE A 46 12.25 2.37 1.43
CA PHE A 46 11.55 2.02 0.19
C PHE A 46 11.30 0.52 0.10
N VAL A 47 12.31 -0.31 0.38
CA VAL A 47 12.16 -1.78 0.43
C VAL A 47 11.19 -2.19 1.54
N ALA A 48 11.28 -1.56 2.72
CA ALA A 48 10.36 -1.82 3.83
C ALA A 48 8.90 -1.46 3.47
N ALA A 49 8.68 -0.37 2.74
CA ALA A 49 7.36 0.03 2.28
C ALA A 49 6.75 -0.99 1.29
N ILE A 50 7.57 -1.57 0.41
CA ILE A 50 7.13 -2.66 -0.48
C ILE A 50 6.73 -3.88 0.37
N GLY A 51 7.56 -4.29 1.33
CA GLY A 51 7.25 -5.40 2.22
C GLY A 51 5.95 -5.17 3.01
N LEU A 52 5.76 -3.95 3.52
CA LEU A 52 4.54 -3.54 4.21
C LEU A 52 3.32 -3.59 3.30
N PHE A 53 3.43 -3.13 2.05
CA PHE A 53 2.33 -3.20 1.09
C PHE A 53 1.92 -4.64 0.78
N ILE A 54 2.89 -5.53 0.59
CA ILE A 54 2.61 -6.97 0.39
C ILE A 54 1.90 -7.54 1.62
N ALA A 55 2.37 -7.20 2.82
CA ALA A 55 1.72 -7.63 4.06
C ALA A 55 0.29 -7.07 4.19
N LEU A 56 0.05 -5.81 3.83
CA LEU A 56 -1.28 -5.21 3.80
C LEU A 56 -2.21 -5.95 2.84
N MET A 57 -1.73 -6.32 1.64
CA MET A 57 -2.53 -7.08 0.67
C MET A 57 -2.81 -8.50 1.16
N ALA A 58 -1.86 -9.15 1.82
CA ALA A 58 -2.07 -10.45 2.44
C ALA A 58 -3.13 -10.38 3.56
N VAL A 59 -3.03 -9.36 4.42
CA VAL A 59 -4.02 -9.11 5.49
C VAL A 59 -5.39 -8.77 4.90
N ALA A 60 -5.44 -7.95 3.85
CA ALA A 60 -6.67 -7.63 3.14
C ALA A 60 -7.34 -8.90 2.61
N GLY A 61 -6.58 -9.77 1.94
CA GLY A 61 -7.07 -11.06 1.44
C GLY A 61 -7.65 -11.93 2.56
N VAL A 62 -6.93 -12.06 3.68
CA VAL A 62 -7.40 -12.83 4.85
C VAL A 62 -8.62 -12.20 5.54
N LEU A 63 -8.73 -10.87 5.58
CA LEU A 63 -9.89 -10.18 6.15
C LEU A 63 -11.14 -10.33 5.28
N LEU A 64 -10.97 -10.39 3.97
CA LEU A 64 -12.05 -10.61 3.01
C LEU A 64 -12.54 -12.06 3.07
N ASP A 65 -11.63 -13.02 3.15
CA ASP A 65 -11.93 -14.47 3.30
C ASP A 65 -12.71 -14.82 4.57
N ARG A 66 -12.60 -13.99 5.63
CA ARG A 66 -13.38 -14.13 6.87
C ARG A 66 -14.73 -13.41 6.86
N GLY A 67 -15.02 -12.67 5.80
CA GLY A 67 -16.28 -11.96 5.60
C GLY A 67 -17.32 -12.78 4.83
N GLU A 68 -16.88 -13.86 4.18
CA GLU A 68 -17.71 -14.97 3.66
C GLU A 68 -18.06 -15.97 4.78
#